data_AF-A0A952LRB5-F1
#
_entry.id   AF-A0A952LRB5-F1
#
_cell.length_a   1.000
_cell.length_b   1.000
_cell.length_c   1.000
_cell.angle_alpha   90.00
_cell.angle_beta   90.00
_cell.angle_gamma   90.00
#
_symmetry.space_group_name_H-M   'P 1'
#
loop_
_entity.id
_entity.type
_entity.pdbx_description
1 polymer ?
#
loop_
_entity_poly.entity_id
_entity_poly.type
_entity_poly.pdbx_seq_one_letter_code
_entity_poly.pdbx_strand_id
1 'polypeptide(L)'
;EKVIAVEYAFCEKHRLLFFQTGFDPEFKSLSPGHVLMSRMITDAIDQGVHEIDLLKGDYPYKANYASTTRESSVIHYLKVSGLVR
;
A
#
# COMPACT_ATOMS: atom_id res chain seq x y z
N GLU A 1 19.09 -6.49 -19.94
CA GLU A 1 17.73 -6.09 -19.50
C GLU A 1 17.87 -5.15 -18.30
N LYS A 2 17.09 -4.06 -18.21
CA LYS A 2 17.12 -3.08 -17.10
C LYS A 2 15.80 -3.14 -16.34
N VAL A 3 15.85 -3.37 -15.03
CA VAL A 3 14.67 -3.23 -14.15
C VAL A 3 14.41 -1.75 -13.93
N ILE A 4 13.19 -1.28 -14.26
CA ILE A 4 12.81 0.14 -14.17
C ILE A 4 11.78 0.43 -13.08
N ALA A 5 11.19 -0.61 -12.47
CA ALA A 5 10.22 -0.46 -11.39
C ALA A 5 10.12 -1.73 -10.56
N VAL A 6 9.73 -1.57 -9.30
CA VAL A 6 9.47 -2.63 -8.34
C VAL A 6 8.24 -2.26 -7.53
N GLU A 7 7.36 -3.23 -7.32
CA GLU A 7 6.24 -3.17 -6.38
C GLU A 7 6.41 -4.30 -5.38
N TYR A 8 6.33 -3.97 -4.10
CA TYR A 8 6.44 -4.94 -3.01
C TYR A 8 5.17 -4.89 -2.17
N ALA A 9 4.46 -6.02 -2.16
CA ALA A 9 3.16 -6.15 -1.54
C ALA A 9 3.06 -7.43 -0.70
N PHE A 10 2.18 -7.42 0.29
CA PHE A 10 1.85 -8.59 1.10
C PHE A 10 0.48 -9.11 0.71
N CYS A 11 0.32 -10.42 0.64
CA CYS A 11 -1.01 -11.05 0.59
C CYS A 11 -1.33 -11.59 1.99
N GLU A 12 -2.32 -11.01 2.66
CA GLU A 12 -2.79 -11.45 3.96
C GLU A 12 -4.27 -11.84 3.88
N LYS A 13 -4.55 -13.13 4.08
CA LYS A 13 -5.90 -13.73 3.94
C LYS A 13 -6.46 -13.50 2.53
N HIS A 14 -7.36 -12.53 2.37
CA HIS A 14 -8.03 -12.19 1.10
C HIS A 14 -7.78 -10.71 0.74
N ARG A 15 -6.64 -10.16 1.19
CA ARG A 15 -6.26 -8.76 1.01
C ARG A 15 -4.85 -8.63 0.44
N LEU A 16 -4.69 -7.78 -0.57
CA LEU A 16 -3.39 -7.39 -1.11
C LEU A 16 -3.00 -6.01 -0.55
N LEU A 17 -1.90 -5.95 0.21
CA LEU A 17 -1.41 -4.74 0.88
C LEU A 17 -0.22 -4.17 0.11
N PHE A 18 -0.39 -3.00 -0.51
CA PHE A 18 0.65 -2.31 -1.29
C PHE A 18 1.61 -1.59 -0.34
N PHE A 19 2.75 -2.23 -0.05
CA PHE A 19 3.67 -1.78 0.98
C PHE A 19 4.67 -0.74 0.48
N GLN A 20 5.35 -1.05 -0.62
CA GLN A 20 6.40 -0.18 -1.11
C GLN A 20 6.54 -0.30 -2.62
N THR A 21 6.51 0.86 -3.27
CA THR A 21 6.68 0.99 -4.71
C THR A 21 7.84 1.91 -5.02
N GLY A 22 8.50 1.67 -6.14
CA GLY A 22 9.58 2.51 -6.64
C GLY A 22 9.79 2.32 -8.13
N PHE A 23 10.10 3.39 -8.84
CA PHE A 23 10.40 3.34 -10.26
C PHE A 23 11.43 4.41 -10.65
N ASP A 24 12.13 4.14 -11.75
CA ASP A 24 13.07 5.07 -12.37
C ASP A 24 12.30 6.27 -12.96
N PRO A 25 12.55 7.51 -12.48
CA PRO A 25 11.84 8.70 -12.95
C PRO A 25 11.97 8.96 -14.45
N GLU A 26 13.04 8.47 -15.12
CA GLU A 26 13.22 8.56 -16.56
C GLU A 26 12.06 7.91 -17.33
N PHE A 27 11.44 6.88 -16.74
CA PHE A 27 10.35 6.10 -17.32
C PHE A 27 8.97 6.51 -16.79
N LYS A 28 8.87 7.65 -16.10
CA LYS A 28 7.60 8.12 -15.50
C LYS A 28 6.45 8.20 -16.51
N SER A 29 6.72 8.55 -17.76
CA SER A 29 5.71 8.63 -18.83
C SER A 29 5.00 7.30 -19.11
N LEU A 30 5.66 6.17 -18.82
CA LEU A 30 5.08 4.82 -18.94
C LEU A 30 4.18 4.45 -17.76
N SER A 31 4.12 5.29 -16.72
CA SER A 31 3.38 5.03 -15.47
C SER A 31 3.66 3.65 -14.86
N PRO A 32 4.93 3.22 -14.71
CA PRO A 32 5.26 1.84 -14.37
C PRO A 32 4.66 1.37 -13.04
N GLY A 33 4.48 2.27 -12.06
CA GLY A 33 3.76 1.94 -10.82
C GLY A 33 2.32 1.48 -11.08
N HIS A 34 1.55 2.19 -11.91
CA HIS A 34 0.17 1.80 -12.24
C HIS A 34 0.11 0.49 -13.04
N VAL A 35 1.12 0.22 -13.87
CA VAL A 35 1.24 -1.04 -14.62
C VAL A 35 1.46 -2.20 -13.67
N LEU A 36 2.40 -2.08 -12.72
CA LEU A 36 2.68 -3.12 -11.73
C LEU A 36 1.48 -3.33 -10.79
N MET A 37 0.85 -2.25 -10.30
CA MET A 37 -0.35 -2.34 -9.47
C MET A 37 -1.47 -3.08 -10.20
N SER A 38 -1.79 -2.69 -11.43
CA SER A 38 -2.85 -3.34 -12.22
C SER A 38 -2.56 -4.83 -12.41
N ARG A 39 -1.30 -5.19 -12.70
CA ARG A 39 -0.90 -6.59 -12.85
C ARG A 39 -1.07 -7.38 -11.55
N MET A 40 -0.60 -6.84 -10.42
CA MET A 40 -0.75 -7.51 -9.12
C MET A 40 -2.21 -7.67 -8.72
N ILE A 41 -3.07 -6.68 -9.02
CA ILE A 41 -4.51 -6.76 -8.76
C ILE A 41 -5.13 -7.89 -9.58
N THR A 42 -4.82 -7.98 -10.88
CA THR A 42 -5.31 -9.08 -11.73
C THR A 42 -4.88 -10.43 -11.18
N ASP A 43 -3.58 -10.61 -10.90
CA ASP A 43 -3.05 -11.88 -10.38
C ASP A 43 -3.67 -12.23 -9.00
N ALA A 44 -4.01 -11.22 -8.19
CA ALA A 44 -4.62 -11.41 -6.87
C ALA A 44 -6.11 -11.78 -6.95
N ILE A 45 -6.85 -11.22 -7.90
CA ILE A 45 -8.25 -11.61 -8.17
C ILE A 45 -8.33 -13.10 -8.51
N ASP A 46 -7.43 -13.58 -9.35
CA ASP A 46 -7.35 -15.01 -9.72
C ASP A 46 -7.03 -15.93 -8.52
N GLN A 47 -6.46 -15.36 -7.45
CA GLN A 47 -6.13 -16.04 -6.19
C GLN A 47 -7.22 -15.88 -5.11
N GLY A 48 -8.35 -15.26 -5.42
CA GLY A 48 -9.46 -15.06 -4.48
C GLY A 48 -9.27 -13.88 -3.52
N VAL A 49 -8.38 -12.93 -3.83
CA VAL A 49 -8.31 -11.66 -3.11
C VAL A 49 -9.52 -10.81 -3.47
N HIS A 50 -10.15 -10.19 -2.46
CA HIS A 50 -11.37 -9.39 -2.62
C HIS A 50 -11.20 -7.92 -2.24
N GLU A 51 -10.04 -7.57 -1.67
CA GLU A 51 -9.76 -6.21 -1.21
C GLU A 51 -8.28 -5.87 -1.44
N ILE A 52 -8.04 -4.62 -1.83
CA ILE A 52 -6.72 -4.02 -1.81
C ILE A 52 -6.62 -3.02 -0.68
N ASP A 53 -5.46 -2.96 -0.02
CA ASP A 53 -5.15 -1.96 0.99
C ASP A 53 -3.92 -1.17 0.51
N LEU A 54 -4.12 0.11 0.22
CA LEU A 54 -3.07 1.02 -0.27
C LEU A 54 -2.24 1.61 0.88
N LEU A 55 -2.47 1.13 2.11
CA LEU A 55 -1.80 1.54 3.34
C LEU A 55 -1.85 3.06 3.59
N LYS A 56 -0.92 3.54 4.40
CA LYS A 56 -0.85 4.94 4.87
C LYS A 56 -0.49 5.91 3.76
N GLY A 57 -0.81 7.18 4.01
CA GLY A 57 -0.48 8.30 3.14
C GLY A 57 -1.65 8.72 2.27
N ASP A 58 -1.84 10.03 2.17
CA ASP A 58 -2.85 10.67 1.34
C ASP A 58 -2.22 11.06 0.00
N TYR A 59 -2.24 10.13 -0.96
CA TYR A 59 -1.68 10.33 -2.29
C TYR A 59 -2.81 10.35 -3.33
N PRO A 60 -2.87 11.36 -4.23
CA PRO A 60 -3.99 11.53 -5.15
C PRO A 60 -4.34 10.31 -6.00
N TYR A 61 -3.34 9.51 -6.40
CA TYR A 61 -3.57 8.33 -7.22
C TYR A 61 -4.43 7.26 -6.51
N LYS A 62 -4.46 7.23 -5.18
CA LYS A 62 -5.24 6.25 -4.41
C LYS A 62 -6.73 6.38 -4.69
N ALA A 63 -7.22 7.57 -5.01
CA ALA A 63 -8.62 7.80 -5.38
C ALA A 63 -9.03 7.08 -6.68
N ASN A 64 -8.07 6.68 -7.52
CA ASN A 64 -8.35 5.88 -8.71
C ASN A 64 -8.61 4.40 -8.40
N TYR A 65 -8.25 3.94 -7.19
CA TYR A 65 -8.26 2.51 -6.81
C TYR A 65 -9.15 2.23 -5.59
N ALA A 66 -9.14 3.12 -4.59
CA ALA A 66 -9.85 2.92 -3.34
C ALA A 66 -11.27 3.50 -3.40
N SER A 67 -12.25 2.69 -2.99
CA SER A 67 -13.64 3.12 -2.80
C SER A 67 -13.94 3.63 -1.38
N THR A 68 -13.03 3.40 -0.44
CA THR A 68 -13.16 3.79 0.97
C THR A 68 -11.81 4.17 1.57
N THR A 69 -11.82 4.94 2.66
CA THR A 69 -10.63 5.29 3.44
C THR A 69 -10.72 4.72 4.86
N ARG A 70 -9.56 4.52 5.49
CA ARG A 70 -9.45 4.11 6.90
C ARG A 70 -8.50 5.05 7.62
N GLU A 71 -8.90 5.55 8.77
CA GLU A 71 -8.05 6.34 9.64
C GLU A 71 -7.35 5.44 10.66
N SER A 72 -6.06 5.67 10.87
CA SER A 72 -5.28 5.02 11.94
C SER A 72 -4.77 6.09 12.90
N SER A 73 -4.97 5.87 14.19
CA SER A 73 -4.47 6.76 15.24
C SER A 73 -3.26 6.16 15.93
N VAL A 74 -2.34 7.01 16.38
CA VAL A 74 -1.24 6.60 17.24
C VAL A 74 -1.70 6.70 18.69
N ILE A 75 -1.57 5.62 19.45
CA ILE A 75 -1.84 5.61 20.90
C ILE A 75 -0.50 5.73 21.62
N HIS A 76 -0.35 6.80 22.41
CA HIS A 76 0.80 6.97 23.30
C HIS A 76 0.42 6.49 24.70
N TYR A 77 1.07 5.43 25.18
CA TYR A 77 0.94 5.00 26.57
C TYR A 77 2.14 5.51 27.38
N LEU A 78 1.87 6.13 28.53
CA LEU A 78 2.88 6.59 29.46
C LEU A 78 2.72 5.82 30.78
N LYS A 79 3.79 5.15 31.22
CA LYS A 79 3.85 4.58 32.57
C LYS A 79 4.17 5.70 33.55
N VAL A 80 3.20 6.09 34.38
CA VAL A 80 3.45 7.01 35.49
C VAL A 80 4.02 6.23 36.67
N SER A 81 5.33 6.23 36.84
CA SER A 81 5.97 5.76 38.07
C SER A 81 6.05 6.91 39.07
N GLY A 82 5.04 7.01 39.95
CA GLY A 82 5.00 8.05 40.98
C GLY A 82 3.60 8.36 41.53
N LEU A 83 2.83 7.34 41.95
CA LEU A 83 1.84 7.57 43.01
C LEU A 83 2.53 7.30 44.35
N VAL A 84 3.22 8.32 44.84
CA VAL A 84 3.53 8.52 46.26
C VAL A 84 3.05 9.95 46.50
N ARG A 85 1.90 10.22 47.13
CA ARG A 85 1.27 9.62 48.31
C ARG A 85 -0.22 9.36 48.09
#